data_AF-A0A7R6FL34-F1
#
_entry.id   AF-A0A7R6FL34-F1
#
_cell.length_a   1.000
_cell.length_b   1.000
_cell.length_c   1.000
_cell.angle_alpha   90.00
_cell.angle_beta   90.00
_cell.angle_gamma   90.00
#
_symmetry.space_group_name_H-M   'P 1'
#
loop_
_entity.id
_entity.type
_entity.pdbx_description
1 polymer ?
#
loop_
_entity_poly.entity_id
_entity_poly.type
_entity_poly.pdbx_seq_one_letter_code
_entity_poly.pdbx_strand_id
1 'polypeptide(L)'
;MSPATIAFAGVIVVAAIYCGMNPFNHGAMAGFPGFETYKVELAPATAVPSVVDSENRLTAAEVRFLDQVQGPESIAFDPSGGGPYTGVADGRVVVWDGEKWKDFAFTSPNRSAICDPKPSALSYVENEHICGRPLGLRFDKKTGDLYIADAYFGLLKVGPQGGLATSLTTETEGDPFKFTNDLDIDEEGNIYFTVSSNTYYRRNFLQSIFTGDPTGRLLKYNPVTKETTVLLHGLQFPNGVSLSKDGSFLVFCESSRNKLTRYWLKGEKAGTPELFAIVPGAPDNLRTNENGEFWVAIHCRRRVFTYFFAMYPKIRKFFLKLPIPTKLQYLIHTGGKLHALIMKYGPDGNLLKVLEDRQGKVVRAVSEVEEKDGKLWIGSVLMSYIAVYADGD
;
A
#
# COMPACT_ATOMS: atom_id res chain seq x y z
N MET A 1 -43.21 -27.37 20.11
CA MET A 1 -42.38 -26.69 19.09
C MET A 1 -42.56 -27.41 17.77
N SER A 2 -42.70 -26.68 16.65
CA SER A 2 -42.84 -27.33 15.35
C SER A 2 -41.53 -28.03 14.96
N PRO A 3 -41.56 -29.08 14.11
CA PRO A 3 -40.37 -29.71 13.56
C PRO A 3 -39.41 -28.72 12.90
N ALA A 4 -39.95 -27.67 12.26
CA ALA A 4 -39.18 -26.58 11.68
C ALA A 4 -38.42 -25.77 12.74
N THR A 5 -39.04 -25.49 13.89
CA THR A 5 -38.38 -24.79 15.00
C THR A 5 -37.25 -25.63 15.61
N ILE A 6 -37.43 -26.95 15.74
CA ILE A 6 -36.42 -27.88 16.27
C ILE A 6 -35.24 -27.99 15.29
N ALA A 7 -35.52 -28.16 13.99
CA ALA A 7 -34.49 -28.21 12.96
C ALA A 7 -33.68 -26.90 12.90
N PHE A 8 -34.35 -25.75 12.97
CA PHE A 8 -33.70 -24.45 13.00
C PHE A 8 -32.83 -24.25 14.24
N ALA A 9 -33.30 -24.64 15.43
CA ALA A 9 -32.51 -24.61 16.65
C ALA A 9 -31.29 -25.56 16.57
N GLY A 10 -31.45 -26.74 15.98
CA GLY A 10 -30.35 -27.69 15.75
C GLY A 10 -29.27 -27.11 14.84
N VAL A 11 -29.66 -26.44 13.74
CA VAL A 11 -28.71 -25.74 12.85
C VAL A 11 -27.96 -24.64 13.60
N ILE A 12 -28.64 -23.87 14.45
CA ILE A 12 -27.99 -22.82 15.27
C ILE A 12 -26.96 -23.43 16.23
N VAL A 13 -27.30 -24.53 16.92
CA VAL A 13 -26.38 -25.20 17.85
C VAL A 13 -25.16 -25.75 17.11
N VAL A 14 -25.36 -26.41 15.97
CA VAL A 14 -24.25 -26.93 15.14
C VAL A 14 -23.38 -25.78 14.63
N ALA A 15 -23.97 -24.67 14.17
CA ALA A 15 -23.24 -23.49 13.74
C ALA A 15 -22.45 -22.86 14.90
N ALA A 16 -23.04 -22.78 16.10
CA ALA A 16 -22.37 -22.26 17.29
C ALA A 16 -21.19 -23.15 17.72
N ILE A 17 -21.35 -24.47 17.69
CA ILE A 17 -20.28 -25.43 17.95
C ILE A 17 -19.18 -25.29 16.90
N TYR A 18 -19.53 -25.21 15.61
CA TYR A 18 -18.56 -24.99 14.53
C TYR A 18 -17.80 -23.66 14.71
N CYS A 19 -18.49 -22.58 15.08
CA CYS A 19 -17.87 -21.29 15.36
C CYS A 19 -16.98 -21.29 16.60
N GLY A 20 -17.37 -22.03 17.65
CA GLY A 20 -16.61 -22.15 18.88
C GLY A 20 -15.38 -23.02 18.73
N MET A 21 -15.51 -24.16 18.04
CA MET A 21 -14.42 -25.11 17.84
C MET A 21 -13.45 -24.69 16.74
N ASN A 22 -13.92 -23.94 15.72
CA ASN A 22 -13.16 -23.59 14.50
C ASN A 22 -12.24 -24.75 14.04
N PRO A 23 -12.80 -25.95 13.80
CA PRO A 23 -12.03 -27.20 13.71
C PRO A 23 -11.01 -27.23 12.56
N PHE A 24 -11.17 -26.33 11.58
CA PHE A 24 -10.28 -26.21 10.42
C PHE A 24 -9.34 -25.00 10.48
N ASN A 25 -9.37 -24.25 11.59
CA ASN A 25 -8.53 -23.07 11.78
C ASN A 25 -8.63 -22.04 10.64
N HIS A 26 -9.83 -21.86 10.08
CA HIS A 26 -10.05 -21.02 8.89
C HIS A 26 -10.30 -19.53 9.20
N GLY A 27 -10.59 -19.18 10.46
CA GLY A 27 -10.87 -17.80 10.85
C GLY A 27 -9.66 -16.87 10.68
N ALA A 28 -9.91 -15.58 10.49
CA ALA A 28 -8.85 -14.58 10.26
C ALA A 28 -7.85 -14.41 11.43
N MET A 29 -8.23 -14.88 12.62
CA MET A 29 -7.41 -14.87 13.84
C MET A 29 -6.58 -16.15 14.02
N ALA A 30 -6.76 -17.16 13.17
CA ALA A 30 -6.01 -18.41 13.22
C ALA A 30 -4.51 -18.17 13.04
N GLY A 31 -3.69 -18.69 13.97
CA GLY A 31 -2.22 -18.53 13.91
C GLY A 31 -1.68 -17.21 14.46
N PHE A 32 -2.54 -16.35 15.04
CA PHE A 32 -2.16 -15.06 15.63
C PHE A 32 -2.53 -15.04 17.13
N PRO A 33 -1.72 -15.66 18.01
CA PRO A 33 -1.94 -15.57 19.45
C PRO A 33 -1.87 -14.11 19.90
N GLY A 34 -2.78 -13.69 20.78
CA GLY A 34 -2.85 -12.29 21.24
C GLY A 34 -3.45 -11.32 20.21
N PHE A 35 -4.17 -11.82 19.19
CA PHE A 35 -4.87 -10.96 18.24
C PHE A 35 -5.82 -9.99 18.95
N GLU A 36 -5.51 -8.70 18.87
CA GLU A 36 -6.30 -7.60 19.41
C GLU A 36 -6.79 -6.67 18.30
N THR A 37 -7.96 -6.08 18.52
CA THR A 37 -8.53 -5.10 17.59
C THR A 37 -8.58 -3.73 18.25
N TYR A 38 -8.07 -2.73 17.56
CA TYR A 38 -8.00 -1.35 18.01
C TYR A 38 -9.06 -0.50 17.32
N LYS A 39 -9.52 0.55 18.00
CA LYS A 39 -10.44 1.52 17.40
C LYS A 39 -9.73 2.20 16.23
N VAL A 40 -10.43 2.35 15.12
CA VAL A 40 -9.95 3.10 13.95
C VAL A 40 -10.87 4.31 13.79
N GLU A 41 -10.32 5.50 13.99
CA GLU A 41 -11.09 6.73 13.94
C GLU A 41 -11.26 7.18 12.49
N LEU A 42 -12.44 6.93 11.97
CA LEU A 42 -12.84 7.30 10.62
C LEU A 42 -13.68 8.58 10.67
N ALA A 43 -13.42 9.49 9.73
CA ALA A 43 -14.24 10.68 9.55
C ALA A 43 -15.69 10.30 9.19
N PRO A 44 -16.69 11.12 9.60
CA PRO A 44 -18.09 10.85 9.29
C PRO A 44 -18.34 10.81 7.78
N ALA A 45 -19.44 10.18 7.35
CA ALA A 45 -19.77 10.07 5.93
C ALA A 45 -19.90 11.44 5.23
N THR A 46 -20.30 12.49 5.95
CA THR A 46 -20.42 13.86 5.44
C THR A 46 -19.09 14.52 5.11
N ALA A 47 -17.98 14.04 5.68
CA ALA A 47 -16.63 14.55 5.40
C ALA A 47 -15.94 13.84 4.23
N VAL A 48 -16.54 12.75 3.72
CA VAL A 48 -15.99 12.00 2.59
C VAL A 48 -16.41 12.67 1.28
N PRO A 49 -15.48 12.89 0.34
CA PRO A 49 -15.83 13.41 -0.99
C PRO A 49 -16.92 12.57 -1.66
N SER A 50 -18.00 13.21 -2.09
CA SER A 50 -19.12 12.57 -2.81
C SER A 50 -18.88 12.48 -4.31
N VAL A 51 -17.84 13.16 -4.83
CA VAL A 51 -17.49 13.21 -6.24
C VAL A 51 -17.12 11.80 -6.73
N VAL A 52 -17.68 11.44 -7.88
CA VAL A 52 -17.41 10.17 -8.57
C VAL A 52 -17.06 10.48 -10.03
N ASP A 53 -16.31 9.59 -10.65
CA ASP A 53 -16.07 9.64 -12.09
C ASP A 53 -17.27 9.04 -12.83
N SER A 54 -18.18 9.89 -13.32
CA SER A 54 -19.38 9.46 -14.04
C SER A 54 -19.06 8.74 -15.34
N GLU A 55 -17.91 9.04 -15.95
CA GLU A 55 -17.49 8.51 -17.25
C GLU A 55 -16.70 7.21 -17.14
N ASN A 56 -16.26 6.81 -15.93
CA ASN A 56 -15.38 5.66 -15.70
C ASN A 56 -14.13 5.69 -16.60
N ARG A 57 -13.41 6.81 -16.59
CA ARG A 57 -12.34 7.12 -17.55
C ARG A 57 -11.18 6.14 -17.52
N LEU A 58 -10.90 5.48 -16.39
CA LEU A 58 -9.83 4.46 -16.34
C LEU A 58 -10.15 3.21 -17.17
N THR A 59 -11.40 3.04 -17.63
CA THR A 59 -11.72 1.99 -18.61
C THR A 59 -11.06 2.23 -19.98
N ALA A 60 -10.58 3.43 -20.26
CA ALA A 60 -9.84 3.77 -21.47
C ALA A 60 -8.32 3.55 -21.34
N ALA A 61 -7.82 3.06 -20.19
CA ALA A 61 -6.40 2.78 -20.01
C ALA A 61 -5.93 1.63 -20.91
N GLU A 62 -4.70 1.74 -21.41
CA GLU A 62 -4.00 0.66 -22.12
C GLU A 62 -3.39 -0.31 -21.10
N VAL A 63 -3.70 -1.60 -21.24
CA VAL A 63 -3.02 -2.65 -20.47
C VAL A 63 -1.70 -2.99 -21.16
N ARG A 64 -0.58 -2.73 -20.48
CA ARG A 64 0.77 -3.02 -20.98
C ARG A 64 1.43 -4.13 -20.16
N PHE A 65 2.28 -4.91 -20.82
CA PHE A 65 3.12 -5.94 -20.20
C PHE A 65 2.34 -7.06 -19.48
N LEU A 66 1.15 -7.40 -19.99
CA LEU A 66 0.32 -8.46 -19.42
C LEU A 66 1.09 -9.78 -19.29
N ASP A 67 1.11 -10.32 -18.08
CA ASP A 67 1.78 -11.55 -17.64
C ASP A 67 3.31 -11.54 -17.76
N GLN A 68 3.91 -10.40 -18.10
CA GLN A 68 5.38 -10.24 -18.16
C GLN A 68 5.97 -9.79 -16.82
N VAL A 69 5.18 -9.09 -16.00
CA VAL A 69 5.55 -8.64 -14.65
C VAL A 69 4.50 -9.09 -13.66
N GLN A 70 4.89 -9.34 -12.41
CA GLN A 70 3.98 -9.84 -11.37
C GLN A 70 3.93 -8.85 -10.22
N GLY A 71 2.77 -8.23 -10.01
CA GLY A 71 2.56 -7.24 -8.96
C GLY A 71 3.47 -6.02 -9.05
N PRO A 72 3.58 -5.31 -10.19
CA PRO A 72 4.37 -4.09 -10.29
C PRO A 72 3.75 -2.99 -9.41
N GLU A 73 4.29 -2.78 -8.21
CA GLU A 73 3.63 -1.98 -7.17
C GLU A 73 3.98 -0.49 -7.26
N SER A 74 5.28 -0.18 -7.32
CA SER A 74 5.78 1.16 -7.58
C SER A 74 6.45 1.25 -8.94
N ILE A 75 6.26 2.38 -9.60
CA ILE A 75 6.78 2.71 -10.92
C ILE A 75 7.68 3.93 -10.77
N ALA A 76 8.89 3.83 -11.27
CA ALA A 76 9.85 4.92 -11.26
C ALA A 76 10.48 5.09 -12.64
N PHE A 77 11.01 6.28 -12.88
CA PHE A 77 11.80 6.60 -14.06
C PHE A 77 13.11 7.22 -13.62
N ASP A 78 14.19 6.85 -14.30
CA ASP A 78 15.50 7.41 -13.97
C ASP A 78 15.60 8.90 -14.37
N PRO A 79 16.61 9.64 -13.89
CA PRO A 79 16.76 11.06 -14.20
C PRO A 79 16.98 11.39 -15.68
N SER A 80 17.39 10.42 -16.50
CA SER A 80 17.51 10.56 -17.96
C SER A 80 16.20 10.29 -18.70
N GLY A 81 15.14 9.92 -17.97
CA GLY A 81 13.84 9.57 -18.51
C GLY A 81 13.71 8.09 -18.91
N GLY A 82 14.69 7.24 -18.61
CA GLY A 82 14.62 5.80 -18.86
C GLY A 82 13.63 5.08 -17.94
N GLY A 83 13.22 3.89 -18.36
CA GLY A 83 12.23 3.05 -17.68
C GLY A 83 11.01 2.70 -18.54
N PRO A 84 9.90 2.27 -17.91
CA PRO A 84 9.67 2.24 -16.47
C PRO A 84 10.53 1.22 -15.71
N TYR A 85 10.86 1.56 -14.47
CA TYR A 85 11.38 0.65 -13.44
C TYR A 85 10.24 0.23 -12.53
N THR A 86 10.22 -1.03 -12.08
CA THR A 86 9.21 -1.47 -11.11
C THR A 86 9.68 -2.64 -10.25
N GLY A 87 9.22 -2.66 -9.00
CA GLY A 87 9.40 -3.77 -8.08
C GLY A 87 8.38 -4.87 -8.33
N VAL A 88 8.83 -6.12 -8.46
CA VAL A 88 7.96 -7.28 -8.75
C VAL A 88 7.89 -8.26 -7.58
N ALA A 89 6.90 -9.15 -7.63
CA ALA A 89 6.51 -10.03 -6.52
C ALA A 89 7.61 -11.01 -6.08
N ASP A 90 8.61 -11.21 -6.92
CA ASP A 90 9.74 -12.08 -6.63
C ASP A 90 10.95 -11.38 -6.00
N GLY A 91 10.83 -10.10 -5.65
CA GLY A 91 11.88 -9.34 -4.97
C GLY A 91 12.90 -8.65 -5.90
N ARG A 92 12.73 -8.78 -7.22
CA ARG A 92 13.51 -7.98 -8.18
C ARG A 92 12.93 -6.58 -8.34
N VAL A 93 13.81 -5.66 -8.72
CA VAL A 93 13.46 -4.46 -9.48
C VAL A 93 13.85 -4.72 -10.93
N VAL A 94 12.91 -4.54 -11.84
CA VAL A 94 13.12 -4.72 -13.29
C VAL A 94 12.95 -3.40 -14.02
N VAL A 95 13.60 -3.27 -15.18
CA VAL A 95 13.51 -2.09 -16.06
C VAL A 95 13.09 -2.51 -17.47
N TRP A 96 12.21 -1.74 -18.08
CA TRP A 96 11.89 -1.86 -19.50
C TRP A 96 12.83 -1.00 -20.32
N ASP A 97 13.54 -1.59 -21.28
CA ASP A 97 14.53 -0.89 -22.12
C ASP A 97 13.98 -0.40 -23.47
N GLY A 98 12.69 -0.60 -23.73
CA GLY A 98 12.06 -0.35 -25.03
C GLY A 98 11.67 -1.63 -25.77
N GLU A 99 12.35 -2.74 -25.51
CA GLU A 99 12.15 -4.03 -26.20
C GLU A 99 11.82 -5.17 -25.24
N LYS A 100 12.45 -5.21 -24.06
CA LYS A 100 12.28 -6.28 -23.07
C LYS A 100 12.52 -5.81 -21.65
N TRP A 101 12.00 -6.58 -20.70
CA TRP A 101 12.34 -6.45 -19.29
C TRP A 101 13.75 -6.98 -19.02
N LYS A 102 14.52 -6.20 -18.27
CA LYS A 102 15.83 -6.58 -17.74
C LYS A 102 15.81 -6.54 -16.23
N ASP A 103 16.57 -7.44 -15.62
CA ASP A 103 16.85 -7.36 -14.19
C ASP A 103 17.73 -6.14 -13.93
N PHE A 104 17.24 -5.23 -13.09
CA PHE A 104 18.00 -4.06 -12.66
C PHE A 104 18.61 -4.30 -11.28
N ALA A 105 17.80 -4.66 -10.28
CA ALA A 105 18.30 -4.87 -8.93
C ALA A 105 17.62 -6.04 -8.21
N PHE A 106 18.30 -6.53 -7.18
CA PHE A 106 17.79 -7.56 -6.26
C PHE A 106 17.83 -7.01 -4.83
N THR A 107 16.75 -7.19 -4.07
CA THR A 107 16.71 -6.73 -2.67
C THR A 107 17.23 -7.78 -1.68
N SER A 108 17.07 -9.08 -2.00
CA SER A 108 17.58 -10.16 -1.16
C SER A 108 19.02 -10.58 -1.52
N PRO A 109 19.96 -10.60 -0.55
CA PRO A 109 21.30 -11.15 -0.76
C PRO A 109 21.30 -12.69 -0.87
N ASN A 110 20.26 -13.36 -0.38
CA ASN A 110 20.16 -14.81 -0.31
C ASN A 110 19.15 -15.39 -1.31
N ARG A 111 19.00 -14.72 -2.47
CA ARG A 111 18.11 -15.17 -3.53
C ARG A 111 18.52 -16.57 -4.00
N SER A 112 17.55 -17.46 -4.15
CA SER A 112 17.72 -18.82 -4.68
C SER A 112 16.57 -19.15 -5.63
N ALA A 113 16.57 -20.38 -6.17
CA ALA A 113 15.53 -20.86 -7.10
C ALA A 113 14.09 -20.79 -6.53
N ILE A 114 13.92 -20.68 -5.20
CA ILE A 114 12.59 -20.47 -4.59
C ILE A 114 11.92 -19.15 -5.01
N CYS A 115 12.74 -18.19 -5.46
CA CYS A 115 12.36 -16.87 -5.93
C CYS A 115 12.20 -16.78 -7.45
N ASP A 116 12.36 -17.89 -8.18
CA ASP A 116 12.24 -17.87 -9.63
C ASP A 116 10.85 -17.41 -10.09
N PRO A 117 10.72 -16.88 -11.32
CA PRO A 117 9.45 -16.43 -11.87
C PRO A 117 8.31 -17.46 -11.75
N LYS A 118 7.15 -17.02 -11.26
CA LYS A 118 5.91 -17.77 -11.05
C LYS A 118 4.76 -17.02 -11.73
N PRO A 119 3.69 -17.71 -12.13
CA PRO A 119 2.62 -17.11 -12.93
C PRO A 119 1.70 -16.16 -12.16
N SER A 120 1.84 -16.04 -10.83
CA SER A 120 0.98 -15.18 -10.02
C SER A 120 1.75 -14.52 -8.89
N ALA A 121 1.51 -13.22 -8.68
CA ALA A 121 2.00 -12.47 -7.53
C ALA A 121 1.66 -13.16 -6.18
N LEU A 122 0.50 -13.82 -6.07
CA LEU A 122 0.09 -14.50 -4.84
C LEU A 122 0.95 -15.73 -4.50
N SER A 123 1.59 -16.34 -5.50
CA SER A 123 2.46 -17.52 -5.32
C SER A 123 3.79 -17.20 -4.62
N TYR A 124 4.09 -15.91 -4.41
CA TYR A 124 5.30 -15.47 -3.72
C TYR A 124 5.10 -15.21 -2.24
N VAL A 125 3.87 -14.92 -1.79
CA VAL A 125 3.55 -14.42 -0.44
C VAL A 125 4.24 -15.21 0.68
N GLU A 126 4.29 -16.54 0.56
CA GLU A 126 4.94 -17.42 1.54
C GLU A 126 6.44 -17.14 1.67
N ASN A 127 7.11 -16.88 0.54
CA ASN A 127 8.56 -16.77 0.41
C ASN A 127 9.07 -15.33 0.21
N GLU A 128 8.19 -14.33 0.23
CA GLU A 128 8.58 -12.91 0.11
C GLU A 128 9.66 -12.52 1.15
N HIS A 129 9.59 -13.06 2.37
CA HIS A 129 10.60 -12.82 3.40
C HIS A 129 12.03 -13.35 3.06
N ILE A 130 12.14 -14.26 2.09
CA ILE A 130 13.41 -14.77 1.57
C ILE A 130 13.80 -13.98 0.32
N CYS A 131 12.83 -13.72 -0.56
CA CYS A 131 13.07 -13.15 -1.89
C CYS A 131 13.14 -11.62 -1.90
N GLY A 132 12.47 -10.98 -0.96
CA GLY A 132 12.19 -9.55 -0.94
C GLY A 132 10.84 -9.22 -1.56
N ARG A 133 10.38 -8.00 -1.30
CA ARG A 133 9.22 -7.41 -1.97
C ARG A 133 9.38 -5.88 -1.99
N PRO A 134 10.02 -5.32 -3.02
CA PRO A 134 10.16 -3.87 -3.19
C PRO A 134 8.81 -3.23 -3.51
N LEU A 135 8.30 -2.39 -2.61
CA LEU A 135 6.98 -1.74 -2.70
C LEU A 135 7.07 -0.27 -3.10
N GLY A 136 8.17 0.42 -2.77
CA GLY A 136 8.39 1.84 -3.08
C GLY A 136 9.76 2.09 -3.70
N LEU A 137 9.79 2.85 -4.80
CA LEU A 137 11.00 3.13 -5.58
C LEU A 137 11.20 4.63 -5.82
N ARG A 138 12.39 5.16 -5.53
CA ARG A 138 12.75 6.54 -5.91
C ARG A 138 14.19 6.67 -6.36
N PHE A 139 14.37 7.33 -7.49
CA PHE A 139 15.68 7.81 -7.90
C PHE A 139 16.02 9.10 -7.18
N ASP A 140 17.22 9.16 -6.62
CA ASP A 140 17.84 10.43 -6.32
C ASP A 140 18.21 11.12 -7.64
N LYS A 141 17.61 12.28 -7.88
CA LYS A 141 17.77 13.06 -9.11
C LYS A 141 19.20 13.54 -9.34
N LYS A 142 20.02 13.66 -8.28
CA LYS A 142 21.40 14.16 -8.36
C LYS A 142 22.39 13.05 -8.69
N THR A 143 22.25 11.90 -8.04
CA THR A 143 23.20 10.79 -8.15
C THR A 143 22.79 9.73 -9.16
N GLY A 144 21.49 9.61 -9.46
CA GLY A 144 20.93 8.50 -10.22
C GLY A 144 20.85 7.20 -9.43
N ASP A 145 21.13 7.23 -8.13
CA ASP A 145 20.95 6.07 -7.26
C ASP A 145 19.46 5.78 -7.03
N LEU A 146 19.09 4.51 -7.05
CA LEU A 146 17.74 4.06 -6.74
C LEU A 146 17.64 3.65 -5.27
N TYR A 147 16.76 4.33 -4.53
CA TYR A 147 16.35 3.96 -3.19
C TYR A 147 15.09 3.10 -3.24
N ILE A 148 15.07 2.08 -2.39
CA ILE A 148 14.06 1.02 -2.42
C ILE A 148 13.53 0.82 -1.00
N ALA A 149 12.22 0.91 -0.83
CA ALA A 149 11.51 0.43 0.34
C ALA A 149 11.11 -1.02 0.08
N ASP A 150 11.80 -1.95 0.72
CA ASP A 150 11.48 -3.37 0.68
C ASP A 150 10.70 -3.77 1.93
N ALA A 151 9.58 -4.47 1.74
CA ALA A 151 8.68 -4.87 2.80
C ALA A 151 9.34 -5.68 3.93
N TYR A 152 10.43 -6.39 3.63
CA TYR A 152 11.13 -7.28 4.56
C TYR A 152 12.56 -6.83 4.86
N PHE A 153 13.22 -6.14 3.93
CA PHE A 153 14.62 -5.76 4.03
C PHE A 153 14.86 -4.28 4.37
N GLY A 154 13.79 -3.52 4.66
CA GLY A 154 13.93 -2.14 5.14
C GLY A 154 14.20 -1.15 4.01
N LEU A 155 15.00 -0.14 4.30
CA LEU A 155 15.44 0.84 3.31
C LEU A 155 16.75 0.38 2.67
N LEU A 156 16.75 0.28 1.34
CA LEU A 156 17.89 -0.16 0.54
C LEU A 156 18.26 0.91 -0.50
N LYS A 157 19.47 0.76 -1.05
CA LYS A 157 20.00 1.60 -2.13
C LYS A 157 20.76 0.76 -3.14
N VAL A 158 20.62 1.09 -4.42
CA VAL A 158 21.42 0.51 -5.50
C VAL A 158 21.88 1.62 -6.45
N GLY A 159 23.10 1.50 -6.96
CA GLY A 159 23.64 2.49 -7.90
C GLY A 159 22.99 2.42 -9.29
N PRO A 160 23.32 3.35 -10.20
CA PRO A 160 22.74 3.42 -11.54
C PRO A 160 23.05 2.21 -12.43
N GLN A 161 24.04 1.39 -12.05
CA GLN A 161 24.39 0.15 -12.75
C GLN A 161 23.55 -1.06 -12.30
N GLY A 162 22.68 -0.89 -11.30
CA GLY A 162 21.90 -1.99 -10.75
C GLY A 162 22.74 -2.95 -9.89
N GLY A 163 22.26 -4.19 -9.76
CA GLY A 163 22.88 -5.26 -8.97
C GLY A 163 22.22 -5.51 -7.61
N LEU A 164 22.98 -6.06 -6.67
CA LEU A 164 22.48 -6.30 -5.31
C LEU A 164 22.35 -4.98 -4.56
N ALA A 165 21.16 -4.69 -4.07
CA ALA A 165 20.93 -3.48 -3.27
C ALA A 165 21.64 -3.57 -1.91
N THR A 166 22.22 -2.46 -1.48
CA THR A 166 22.87 -2.30 -0.19
C THR A 166 21.85 -1.87 0.86
N SER A 167 21.83 -2.54 2.00
CA SER A 167 20.97 -2.17 3.12
C SER A 167 21.44 -0.89 3.81
N LEU A 168 20.52 0.05 4.03
CA LEU A 168 20.78 1.31 4.72
C LEU A 168 20.31 1.29 6.16
N THR A 169 19.10 0.77 6.41
CA THR A 169 18.52 0.65 7.75
C THR A 169 17.41 -0.41 7.76
N THR A 170 17.36 -1.20 8.83
CA THR A 170 16.36 -2.28 9.06
C THR A 170 15.64 -2.14 10.39
N GLU A 171 16.01 -1.17 11.21
CA GLU A 171 15.45 -0.94 12.54
C GLU A 171 15.66 0.52 12.97
N THR A 172 14.89 0.94 13.97
CA THR A 172 15.16 2.19 14.71
C THR A 172 14.71 1.98 16.16
N GLU A 173 15.37 2.67 17.10
CA GLU A 173 15.06 2.58 18.54
C GLU A 173 15.09 1.15 19.09
N GLY A 174 15.92 0.27 18.49
CA GLY A 174 16.02 -1.14 18.83
C GLY A 174 14.84 -2.00 18.37
N ASP A 175 13.99 -1.48 17.49
CA ASP A 175 12.79 -2.15 17.00
C ASP A 175 12.81 -2.39 15.48
N PRO A 176 12.96 -3.65 15.02
CA PRO A 176 13.06 -4.01 13.61
C PRO A 176 11.83 -3.66 12.78
N PHE A 177 12.06 -3.20 11.55
CA PHE A 177 10.98 -2.97 10.58
C PHE A 177 10.40 -4.31 10.13
N LYS A 178 9.07 -4.43 10.15
CA LYS A 178 8.38 -5.63 9.64
C LYS A 178 7.68 -5.42 8.31
N PHE A 179 7.34 -4.17 7.99
CA PHE A 179 6.55 -3.86 6.80
C PHE A 179 6.83 -2.43 6.34
N THR A 180 8.03 -2.21 5.82
CA THR A 180 8.41 -0.96 5.13
C THR A 180 7.65 -0.86 3.82
N ASN A 181 7.18 0.33 3.46
CA ASN A 181 6.27 0.45 2.32
C ASN A 181 6.75 1.41 1.24
N ASP A 182 6.70 2.70 1.54
CA ASP A 182 6.98 3.73 0.53
C ASP A 182 8.02 4.72 1.02
N LEU A 183 8.64 5.45 0.10
CA LEU A 183 9.65 6.46 0.42
C LEU A 183 9.64 7.65 -0.55
N ASP A 184 10.17 8.77 -0.09
CA ASP A 184 10.53 9.92 -0.92
C ASP A 184 11.84 10.58 -0.46
N ILE A 185 12.48 11.33 -1.35
CA ILE A 185 13.84 11.87 -1.14
C ILE A 185 13.80 13.40 -1.26
N ASP A 186 14.29 14.12 -0.25
CA ASP A 186 14.40 15.57 -0.30
C ASP A 186 15.63 16.05 -1.08
N GLU A 187 15.72 17.36 -1.32
CA GLU A 187 16.84 17.94 -2.08
C GLU A 187 18.17 17.79 -1.33
N GLU A 188 18.14 17.68 0.00
CA GLU A 188 19.30 17.44 0.85
C GLU A 188 19.72 15.95 0.89
N GLY A 189 18.95 15.06 0.25
CA GLY A 189 19.20 13.62 0.18
C GLY A 189 18.69 12.83 1.39
N ASN A 190 17.96 13.45 2.31
CA ASN A 190 17.26 12.69 3.36
C ASN A 190 16.14 11.88 2.75
N ILE A 191 15.94 10.68 3.28
CA ILE A 191 14.89 9.77 2.84
C ILE A 191 13.79 9.73 3.90
N TYR A 192 12.57 10.05 3.50
CA TYR A 192 11.37 9.91 4.31
C TYR A 192 10.65 8.65 3.91
N PHE A 193 10.30 7.79 4.86
CA PHE A 193 9.69 6.49 4.52
C PHE A 193 8.70 6.03 5.57
N THR A 194 7.83 5.11 5.18
CA THR A 194 6.77 4.55 6.03
C THR A 194 7.09 3.12 6.44
N VAL A 195 6.71 2.77 7.66
CA VAL A 195 6.59 1.40 8.12
C VAL A 195 5.12 1.17 8.49
N SER A 196 4.40 0.38 7.69
CA SER A 196 2.95 0.18 7.81
C SER A 196 2.55 -0.53 9.10
N SER A 197 3.41 -1.40 9.62
CA SER A 197 3.20 -2.14 10.84
C SER A 197 4.52 -2.55 11.47
N ASN A 198 4.57 -2.52 12.80
CA ASN A 198 5.65 -3.11 13.56
C ASN A 198 5.25 -4.43 14.26
N THR A 199 4.02 -4.88 14.04
CA THR A 199 3.53 -6.17 14.53
C THR A 199 3.53 -7.23 13.44
N TYR A 200 3.07 -6.88 12.25
CA TYR A 200 2.77 -7.78 11.14
C TYR A 200 3.71 -7.53 9.96
N TYR A 201 4.25 -8.62 9.40
CA TYR A 201 4.91 -8.59 8.09
C TYR A 201 3.91 -8.45 6.95
N ARG A 202 4.39 -8.05 5.76
CA ARG A 202 3.57 -7.92 4.55
C ARG A 202 2.70 -9.14 4.23
N ARG A 203 3.20 -10.37 4.35
CA ARG A 203 2.38 -11.59 4.17
C ARG A 203 1.13 -11.67 5.04
N ASN A 204 1.12 -10.92 6.15
CA ASN A 204 0.02 -10.82 7.10
C ASN A 204 -0.67 -9.44 7.07
N PHE A 205 -0.62 -8.72 5.93
CA PHE A 205 -1.19 -7.37 5.81
C PHE A 205 -2.68 -7.34 6.16
N LEU A 206 -3.45 -8.41 5.85
CA LEU A 206 -4.86 -8.50 6.20
C LEU A 206 -5.07 -8.45 7.72
N GLN A 207 -4.21 -9.11 8.48
CA GLN A 207 -4.26 -9.07 9.94
C GLN A 207 -3.92 -7.69 10.46
N SER A 208 -2.96 -6.98 9.86
CA SER A 208 -2.69 -5.58 10.19
C SER A 208 -3.91 -4.67 9.99
N ILE A 209 -4.66 -4.84 8.89
CA ILE A 209 -5.88 -4.08 8.62
C ILE A 209 -7.03 -4.50 9.55
N PHE A 210 -7.23 -5.81 9.77
CA PHE A 210 -8.30 -6.33 10.62
C PHE A 210 -8.13 -5.97 12.09
N THR A 211 -6.88 -5.99 12.58
CA THR A 211 -6.57 -5.49 13.92
C THR A 211 -6.72 -3.97 13.99
N GLY A 212 -6.52 -3.24 12.90
CA GLY A 212 -6.38 -1.78 12.96
C GLY A 212 -5.12 -1.42 13.73
N ASP A 213 -4.05 -2.17 13.50
CA ASP A 213 -2.77 -2.08 14.20
C ASP A 213 -2.22 -0.64 14.25
N PRO A 214 -2.08 -0.03 15.44
CA PRO A 214 -1.58 1.34 15.61
C PRO A 214 -0.06 1.38 15.86
N THR A 215 0.72 0.49 15.25
CA THR A 215 2.18 0.45 15.41
C THR A 215 2.95 1.02 14.21
N GLY A 216 2.23 1.56 13.22
CA GLY A 216 2.85 2.18 12.06
C GLY A 216 3.63 3.44 12.41
N ARG A 217 4.65 3.75 11.59
CA ARG A 217 5.59 4.84 11.79
C ARG A 217 5.85 5.61 10.50
N LEU A 218 6.08 6.92 10.63
CA LEU A 218 6.73 7.76 9.62
C LEU A 218 8.15 8.03 10.09
N LEU A 219 9.14 7.81 9.23
CA LEU A 219 10.56 7.88 9.58
C LEU A 219 11.33 8.78 8.63
N LYS A 220 12.49 9.24 9.09
CA LYS A 220 13.51 9.94 8.31
C LYS A 220 14.84 9.19 8.44
N TYR A 221 15.51 8.94 7.34
CA TYR A 221 16.89 8.47 7.28
C TYR A 221 17.80 9.55 6.71
N ASN A 222 18.88 9.86 7.41
CA ASN A 222 19.91 10.77 6.93
C ASN A 222 21.11 9.95 6.41
N PRO A 223 21.43 9.99 5.11
CA PRO A 223 22.51 9.17 4.55
C PRO A 223 23.91 9.62 4.97
N VAL A 224 24.08 10.85 5.45
CA VAL A 224 25.36 11.39 5.93
C VAL A 224 25.67 10.88 7.34
N THR A 225 24.71 11.00 8.26
CA THR A 225 24.88 10.53 9.65
C THR A 225 24.58 9.03 9.80
N LYS A 226 23.91 8.43 8.82
CA LYS A 226 23.37 7.07 8.83
C LYS A 226 22.36 6.83 9.95
N GLU A 227 21.70 7.89 10.41
CA GLU A 227 20.72 7.84 11.49
C GLU A 227 19.30 7.71 10.93
N THR A 228 18.50 6.85 11.57
CA THR A 228 17.05 6.75 11.34
C THR A 228 16.29 7.31 12.53
N THR A 229 15.51 8.35 12.32
CA THR A 229 14.68 9.01 13.33
C THR A 229 13.19 8.75 13.06
N VAL A 230 12.42 8.44 14.11
CA VAL A 230 10.95 8.37 13.99
C VAL A 230 10.36 9.78 14.07
N LEU A 231 9.59 10.18 13.07
CA LEU A 231 8.90 11.46 13.02
C LEU A 231 7.51 11.39 13.67
N LEU A 232 6.80 10.27 13.46
CA LEU A 232 5.50 10.00 14.06
C LEU A 232 5.36 8.51 14.39
N HIS A 233 4.77 8.22 15.54
CA HIS A 233 4.36 6.88 15.99
C HIS A 233 2.83 6.76 15.96
N GLY A 234 2.33 5.54 16.20
CA GLY A 234 0.91 5.35 16.48
C GLY A 234 0.02 5.41 15.23
N LEU A 235 0.61 5.34 14.03
CA LEU A 235 -0.10 5.43 12.77
C LEU A 235 -0.77 4.09 12.46
N GLN A 236 -1.96 4.14 11.85
CA GLN A 236 -2.71 2.94 11.48
C GLN A 236 -2.57 2.66 9.99
N PHE A 237 -1.61 1.78 9.67
CA PHE A 237 -1.23 1.39 8.31
C PHE A 237 -0.80 2.59 7.45
N PRO A 238 0.27 3.32 7.81
CA PRO A 238 0.85 4.30 6.91
C PRO A 238 1.42 3.59 5.68
N ASN A 239 1.01 4.02 4.50
CA ASN A 239 1.31 3.32 3.25
C ASN A 239 2.19 4.20 2.37
N GLY A 240 1.61 5.06 1.53
CA GLY A 240 2.36 6.02 0.74
C GLY A 240 2.92 7.22 1.50
N VAL A 241 4.02 7.78 0.99
CA VAL A 241 4.57 9.10 1.36
C VAL A 241 5.12 9.83 0.13
N SER A 242 4.87 11.14 0.02
CA SER A 242 5.53 11.98 -0.99
C SER A 242 5.73 13.42 -0.51
N LEU A 243 6.86 14.02 -0.90
CA LEU A 243 7.25 15.38 -0.58
C LEU A 243 6.46 16.41 -1.39
N SER A 244 6.20 17.58 -0.81
CA SER A 244 5.74 18.74 -1.58
C SER A 244 6.82 19.20 -2.56
N LYS A 245 6.39 19.81 -3.66
CA LYS A 245 7.30 20.31 -4.70
C LYS A 245 8.36 21.29 -4.17
N ASP A 246 8.03 22.08 -3.16
CA ASP A 246 8.92 23.06 -2.52
C ASP A 246 9.70 22.49 -1.32
N GLY A 247 9.48 21.22 -0.97
CA GLY A 247 10.09 20.56 0.18
C GLY A 247 9.72 21.17 1.54
N SER A 248 8.65 21.98 1.64
CA SER A 248 8.21 22.58 2.90
C SER A 248 7.42 21.61 3.78
N PHE A 249 6.80 20.59 3.18
CA PHE A 249 6.10 19.52 3.88
C PHE A 249 6.18 18.20 3.10
N LEU A 250 5.72 17.12 3.73
CA LEU A 250 5.37 15.88 3.03
C LEU A 250 3.91 15.54 3.29
N VAL A 251 3.33 14.71 2.43
CA VAL A 251 2.02 14.09 2.63
C VAL A 251 2.22 12.60 2.73
N PHE A 252 1.63 11.99 3.76
CA PHE A 252 1.56 10.54 3.89
C PHE A 252 0.11 10.12 4.12
N CYS A 253 -0.21 8.87 3.80
CA CYS A 253 -1.55 8.33 3.97
C CYS A 253 -1.63 7.38 5.17
N GLU A 254 -2.80 7.26 5.80
CA GLU A 254 -3.12 6.17 6.73
C GLU A 254 -4.24 5.33 6.10
N SER A 255 -3.91 4.18 5.52
CA SER A 255 -4.86 3.33 4.79
C SER A 255 -6.06 2.95 5.65
N SER A 256 -5.82 2.57 6.92
CA SER A 256 -6.89 2.17 7.83
C SER A 256 -7.79 3.34 8.21
N ARG A 257 -7.27 4.56 8.32
CA ARG A 257 -8.03 5.77 8.71
C ARG A 257 -8.67 6.52 7.56
N ASN A 258 -8.39 6.13 6.31
CA ASN A 258 -8.95 6.74 5.10
C ASN A 258 -8.69 8.26 5.04
N LYS A 259 -7.46 8.67 5.35
CA LYS A 259 -7.04 10.07 5.31
C LYS A 259 -5.61 10.24 4.83
N LEU A 260 -5.32 11.46 4.38
CA LEU A 260 -4.01 11.98 4.06
C LEU A 260 -3.64 13.01 5.13
N THR A 261 -2.38 12.98 5.57
CA THR A 261 -1.85 13.87 6.60
C THR A 261 -0.64 14.58 6.05
N ARG A 262 -0.61 15.90 6.21
CA ARG A 262 0.54 16.75 5.94
C ARG A 262 1.46 16.73 7.16
N TYR A 263 2.76 16.58 6.96
CA TYR A 263 3.75 16.78 8.01
C TYR A 263 4.69 17.90 7.60
N TRP A 264 4.69 18.99 8.38
CA TRP A 264 5.48 20.18 8.07
C TRP A 264 6.97 19.91 8.34
N LEU A 265 7.81 20.14 7.34
CA LEU A 265 9.26 19.98 7.44
C LEU A 265 9.98 21.30 7.71
N LYS A 266 9.40 22.41 7.24
CA LYS A 266 9.96 23.76 7.34
C LYS A 266 8.90 24.74 7.90
N GLY A 267 9.34 25.93 8.33
CA GLY A 267 8.49 27.00 8.84
C GLY A 267 8.05 26.84 10.31
N GLU A 268 7.17 27.72 10.78
CA GLU A 268 6.74 27.78 12.19
C GLU A 268 6.03 26.51 12.69
N LYS A 269 5.43 25.76 11.76
CA LYS A 269 4.74 24.48 12.06
C LYS A 269 5.66 23.25 11.94
N ALA A 270 6.95 23.42 11.67
CA ALA A 270 7.86 22.28 11.44
C ALA A 270 7.78 21.24 12.57
N GLY A 271 7.73 19.96 12.19
CA GLY A 271 7.60 18.84 13.11
C GLY A 271 6.16 18.47 13.48
N THR A 272 5.15 19.16 12.94
CA THR A 272 3.74 18.93 13.30
C THR A 272 2.93 18.28 12.17
N PRO A 273 2.02 17.34 12.49
CA PRO A 273 1.06 16.80 11.55
C PRO A 273 -0.21 17.66 11.44
N GLU A 274 -0.80 17.73 10.25
CA GLU A 274 -2.04 18.44 9.95
C GLU A 274 -2.89 17.62 8.98
N LEU A 275 -4.21 17.60 9.14
CA LEU A 275 -5.10 16.91 8.19
C LEU A 275 -4.93 17.54 6.80
N PHE A 276 -4.59 16.72 5.80
CA PHE A 276 -4.50 17.17 4.41
C PHE A 276 -5.82 16.95 3.67
N ALA A 277 -6.34 15.72 3.70
CA ALA A 277 -7.62 15.39 3.08
C ALA A 277 -8.23 14.12 3.70
N ILE A 278 -9.56 14.04 3.68
CA ILE A 278 -10.29 12.78 3.88
C ILE A 278 -10.53 12.14 2.52
N VAL A 279 -10.30 10.84 2.41
CA VAL A 279 -10.45 10.07 1.17
C VAL A 279 -11.57 9.01 1.32
N PRO A 280 -12.22 8.60 0.23
CA PRO A 280 -13.41 7.73 0.27
C PRO A 280 -13.10 6.24 0.51
N GLY A 281 -11.88 5.90 0.90
CA GLY A 281 -11.40 4.53 0.94
C GLY A 281 -10.02 4.39 1.53
N ALA A 282 -9.41 3.22 1.39
CA ALA A 282 -8.06 2.95 1.85
C ALA A 282 -7.03 3.52 0.84
N PRO A 283 -6.37 4.65 1.13
CA PRO A 283 -5.30 5.15 0.28
C PRO A 283 -4.11 4.21 0.29
N ASP A 284 -3.38 4.17 -0.82
CA ASP A 284 -2.18 3.36 -1.03
C ASP A 284 -1.00 4.33 -1.28
N ASN A 285 -0.15 4.12 -2.29
CA ASN A 285 0.90 5.09 -2.64
C ASN A 285 0.32 6.41 -3.19
N LEU A 286 1.05 7.50 -2.94
CA LEU A 286 0.79 8.82 -3.50
C LEU A 286 2.05 9.44 -4.08
N ARG A 287 1.92 10.20 -5.16
CA ARG A 287 3.04 10.79 -5.90
C ARG A 287 2.76 12.25 -6.21
N THR A 288 3.72 13.12 -5.91
CA THR A 288 3.68 14.52 -6.31
C THR A 288 4.14 14.65 -7.76
N ASN A 289 3.32 15.27 -8.61
CA ASN A 289 3.69 15.54 -9.99
C ASN A 289 4.50 16.83 -10.13
N GLU A 290 4.90 17.17 -11.37
CA GLU A 290 5.68 18.37 -11.66
C GLU A 290 4.95 19.68 -11.31
N ASN A 291 3.62 19.68 -11.21
CA ASN A 291 2.82 20.84 -10.81
C ASN A 291 2.71 21.00 -9.28
N GLY A 292 3.21 20.05 -8.49
CA GLY A 292 3.04 20.04 -7.03
C GLY A 292 1.67 19.51 -6.58
N GLU A 293 0.97 18.80 -7.45
CA GLU A 293 -0.29 18.13 -7.18
C GLU A 293 -0.01 16.66 -6.83
N PHE A 294 -0.86 16.07 -5.97
CA PHE A 294 -0.68 14.74 -5.44
C PHE A 294 -1.67 13.77 -6.09
N TRP A 295 -1.16 12.81 -6.86
CA TRP A 295 -1.93 11.64 -7.25
C TRP A 295 -1.95 10.63 -6.13
N VAL A 296 -3.13 10.06 -5.85
CA VAL A 296 -3.36 9.15 -4.73
C VAL A 296 -4.11 7.93 -5.25
N ALA A 297 -3.49 6.77 -5.13
CA ALA A 297 -4.13 5.48 -5.36
C ALA A 297 -5.09 5.16 -4.20
N ILE A 298 -6.29 4.68 -4.50
CA ILE A 298 -7.24 4.19 -3.49
C ILE A 298 -7.53 2.71 -3.77
N HIS A 299 -7.03 1.83 -2.91
CA HIS A 299 -7.14 0.38 -3.05
C HIS A 299 -8.59 -0.11 -3.09
N CYS A 300 -9.44 0.45 -2.21
CA CYS A 300 -10.87 0.15 -2.20
C CYS A 300 -11.65 1.26 -1.50
N ARG A 301 -12.93 1.43 -1.88
CA ARG A 301 -13.84 2.32 -1.16
C ARG A 301 -14.25 1.78 0.20
N ARG A 302 -14.38 2.70 1.17
CA ARG A 302 -15.00 2.46 2.46
C ARG A 302 -16.46 2.08 2.29
N ARG A 303 -16.94 1.12 3.08
CA ARG A 303 -18.34 0.70 3.13
C ARG A 303 -18.93 1.00 4.51
N VAL A 304 -20.26 1.00 4.61
CA VAL A 304 -20.96 1.12 5.91
C VAL A 304 -20.50 0.02 6.87
N PHE A 305 -20.35 -1.20 6.34
CA PHE A 305 -19.82 -2.35 7.07
C PHE A 305 -18.43 -2.06 7.66
N THR A 306 -17.47 -1.60 6.85
CA THR A 306 -16.11 -1.32 7.34
C THR A 306 -16.07 -0.14 8.31
N TYR A 307 -16.90 0.88 8.09
CA TYR A 307 -17.04 2.02 9.01
C TYR A 307 -17.57 1.58 10.39
N PHE A 308 -18.61 0.76 10.43
CA PHE A 308 -19.14 0.22 11.68
C PHE A 308 -18.08 -0.57 12.45
N PHE A 309 -17.42 -1.51 11.78
CA PHE A 309 -16.40 -2.34 12.42
C PHE A 309 -15.13 -1.56 12.83
N ALA A 310 -14.80 -0.46 12.15
CA ALA A 310 -13.74 0.45 12.55
C ALA A 310 -14.00 1.09 13.93
N MET A 311 -15.24 1.53 14.17
CA MET A 311 -15.66 2.19 15.41
C MET A 311 -15.88 1.22 16.58
N TYR A 312 -16.27 -0.03 16.30
CA TYR A 312 -16.63 -1.02 17.31
C TYR A 312 -15.67 -2.23 17.30
N PRO A 313 -14.43 -2.08 17.81
CA PRO A 313 -13.40 -3.11 17.73
C PRO A 313 -13.80 -4.44 18.38
N LYS A 314 -14.49 -4.43 19.53
CA LYS A 314 -14.96 -5.68 20.18
C LYS A 314 -15.92 -6.49 19.28
N ILE A 315 -16.80 -5.80 18.55
CA ILE A 315 -17.70 -6.45 17.60
C ILE A 315 -16.91 -6.95 16.39
N ARG A 316 -15.93 -6.17 15.91
CA ARG A 316 -14.98 -6.60 14.85
C ARG A 316 -14.27 -7.87 15.24
N LYS A 317 -13.66 -7.93 16.42
CA LYS A 317 -12.97 -9.11 16.93
C LYS A 317 -13.88 -10.33 16.97
N PHE A 318 -15.12 -10.17 17.44
CA PHE A 318 -16.10 -11.25 17.43
C PHE A 318 -16.38 -11.77 16.01
N PHE A 319 -16.60 -10.87 15.05
CA PHE A 319 -16.81 -11.24 13.65
C PHE A 319 -15.60 -11.94 13.02
N LEU A 320 -14.39 -11.43 13.28
CA LEU A 320 -13.13 -12.01 12.78
C LEU A 320 -12.85 -13.41 13.36
N LYS A 321 -13.38 -13.71 14.56
CA LYS A 321 -13.28 -15.02 15.22
C LYS A 321 -14.12 -16.09 14.53
N LEU A 322 -15.16 -15.70 13.79
CA LEU A 322 -15.98 -16.66 13.07
C LEU A 322 -15.12 -17.45 12.07
N PRO A 323 -15.44 -18.73 11.81
CA PRO A 323 -14.69 -19.62 10.91
C PRO A 323 -14.94 -19.28 9.43
N ILE A 324 -14.85 -17.99 9.10
CA ILE A 324 -14.96 -17.44 7.75
C ILE A 324 -13.53 -17.27 7.21
N PRO A 325 -13.20 -17.88 6.06
CA PRO A 325 -11.88 -17.75 5.46
C PRO A 325 -11.44 -16.30 5.29
N THR A 326 -10.18 -15.98 5.61
CA THR A 326 -9.59 -14.64 5.49
C THR A 326 -9.83 -14.01 4.12
N LYS A 327 -9.74 -14.79 3.04
CA LYS A 327 -10.01 -14.32 1.67
C LYS A 327 -11.46 -13.85 1.47
N LEU A 328 -12.43 -14.54 2.08
CA LEU A 328 -13.83 -14.14 2.01
C LEU A 328 -14.09 -12.90 2.86
N GLN A 329 -13.47 -12.81 4.04
CA GLN A 329 -13.53 -11.59 4.85
C GLN A 329 -12.96 -10.41 4.08
N TYR A 330 -11.79 -10.55 3.47
CA TYR A 330 -11.19 -9.53 2.60
C TYR A 330 -12.15 -9.08 1.48
N LEU A 331 -12.83 -10.03 0.83
CA LEU A 331 -13.80 -9.73 -0.22
C LEU A 331 -15.00 -8.93 0.32
N ILE A 332 -15.52 -9.28 1.50
CA ILE A 332 -16.60 -8.54 2.17
C ILE A 332 -16.14 -7.11 2.51
N HIS A 333 -14.94 -6.97 3.08
CA HIS A 333 -14.37 -5.67 3.46
C HIS A 333 -14.09 -4.75 2.26
N THR A 334 -13.72 -5.31 1.10
CA THR A 334 -13.46 -4.56 -0.14
C THR A 334 -14.70 -4.35 -1.02
N GLY A 335 -15.84 -4.94 -0.65
CA GLY A 335 -17.11 -4.74 -1.35
C GLY A 335 -17.34 -5.66 -2.55
N GLY A 336 -16.75 -6.86 -2.56
CA GLY A 336 -17.12 -7.95 -3.47
C GLY A 336 -16.38 -7.97 -4.81
N LYS A 337 -15.82 -6.83 -5.25
CA LYS A 337 -15.13 -6.73 -6.53
C LYS A 337 -13.99 -5.71 -6.47
N LEU A 338 -12.86 -6.09 -7.05
CA LEU A 338 -11.75 -5.18 -7.29
C LEU A 338 -12.19 -4.12 -8.32
N HIS A 339 -11.78 -2.87 -8.09
CA HIS A 339 -12.04 -1.70 -8.92
C HIS A 339 -10.88 -0.72 -8.79
N ALA A 340 -10.79 0.25 -9.70
CA ALA A 340 -9.80 1.31 -9.62
C ALA A 340 -10.42 2.64 -9.21
N LEU A 341 -9.73 3.35 -8.31
CA LEU A 341 -10.03 4.72 -7.94
C LEU A 341 -8.70 5.45 -7.73
N ILE A 342 -8.53 6.55 -8.46
CA ILE A 342 -7.39 7.45 -8.39
C ILE A 342 -7.93 8.85 -8.13
N MET A 343 -7.30 9.59 -7.22
CA MET A 343 -7.69 10.95 -6.88
C MET A 343 -6.49 11.89 -7.00
N LYS A 344 -6.71 13.11 -7.50
CA LYS A 344 -5.69 14.16 -7.60
C LYS A 344 -6.03 15.28 -6.63
N TYR A 345 -5.06 15.71 -5.84
CA TYR A 345 -5.21 16.80 -4.87
C TYR A 345 -4.22 17.92 -5.15
N GLY A 346 -4.64 19.17 -4.98
CA GLY A 346 -3.73 20.31 -4.99
C GLY A 346 -2.88 20.38 -3.71
N PRO A 347 -1.85 21.24 -3.66
CA PRO A 347 -0.96 21.38 -2.51
C PRO A 347 -1.66 21.83 -1.21
N ASP A 348 -2.87 22.37 -1.32
CA ASP A 348 -3.70 22.79 -0.18
C ASP A 348 -4.66 21.70 0.30
N GLY A 349 -4.66 20.51 -0.33
CA GLY A 349 -5.58 19.42 0.02
C GLY A 349 -6.95 19.48 -0.69
N ASN A 350 -7.12 20.42 -1.63
CA ASN A 350 -8.32 20.52 -2.45
C ASN A 350 -8.37 19.40 -3.49
N LEU A 351 -9.51 18.71 -3.60
CA LEU A 351 -9.72 17.67 -4.61
C LEU A 351 -9.85 18.30 -6.00
N LEU A 352 -8.98 17.90 -6.93
CA LEU A 352 -8.93 18.41 -8.29
C LEU A 352 -9.55 17.43 -9.30
N LYS A 353 -9.29 16.13 -9.13
CA LYS A 353 -9.68 15.11 -10.12
C LYS A 353 -9.99 13.78 -9.46
N VAL A 354 -10.94 13.05 -10.04
CA VAL A 354 -11.30 11.67 -9.68
C VAL A 354 -11.37 10.85 -10.96
N LEU A 355 -10.62 9.76 -11.00
CA LEU A 355 -10.58 8.82 -12.12
C LEU A 355 -10.93 7.42 -11.62
N GLU A 356 -11.81 6.72 -12.33
CA GLU A 356 -12.27 5.41 -11.88
C GLU A 356 -12.44 4.37 -12.99
N ASP A 357 -12.31 3.11 -12.58
CA ASP A 357 -12.95 1.97 -13.24
C ASP A 357 -13.76 1.24 -12.18
N ARG A 358 -15.01 1.68 -11.98
CA ARG A 358 -15.87 1.24 -10.88
C ARG A 358 -16.26 -0.23 -10.97
N GLN A 359 -16.21 -0.80 -12.17
CA GLN A 359 -16.50 -2.21 -12.39
C GLN A 359 -15.22 -3.05 -12.50
N GLY A 360 -14.03 -2.47 -12.47
CA GLY A 360 -12.77 -3.17 -12.70
C GLY A 360 -12.80 -3.95 -14.01
N LYS A 361 -13.19 -3.30 -15.11
CA LYS A 361 -13.20 -3.92 -16.45
C LYS A 361 -11.79 -4.01 -17.03
N VAL A 362 -10.99 -2.96 -16.85
CA VAL A 362 -9.65 -2.79 -17.38
C VAL A 362 -8.65 -2.60 -16.23
N VAL A 363 -8.82 -1.56 -15.41
CA VAL A 363 -7.98 -1.33 -14.24
C VAL A 363 -8.68 -1.92 -13.03
N ARG A 364 -8.17 -3.04 -12.54
CA ARG A 364 -8.87 -3.83 -11.51
C ARG A 364 -8.43 -3.47 -10.11
N ALA A 365 -7.19 -3.07 -9.90
CA ALA A 365 -6.68 -2.63 -8.61
C ALA A 365 -5.56 -1.61 -8.87
N VAL A 366 -5.38 -0.68 -7.94
CA VAL A 366 -4.36 0.37 -8.05
C VAL A 366 -3.63 0.47 -6.73
N SER A 367 -2.31 0.39 -6.78
CA SER A 367 -1.41 0.62 -5.64
C SER A 367 -0.65 1.92 -5.77
N GLU A 368 -0.37 2.36 -7.00
CA GLU A 368 0.37 3.59 -7.27
C GLU A 368 -0.05 4.22 -8.61
N VAL A 369 0.18 5.52 -8.72
CA VAL A 369 0.07 6.28 -9.97
C VAL A 369 1.26 7.21 -10.08
N GLU A 370 2.07 7.05 -11.12
CA GLU A 370 3.17 7.94 -11.47
C GLU A 370 2.81 8.71 -12.76
N GLU A 371 2.84 10.04 -12.71
CA GLU A 371 2.58 10.89 -13.87
C GLU A 371 3.88 11.16 -14.63
N LYS A 372 3.90 10.83 -15.91
CA LYS A 372 5.03 11.12 -16.80
C LYS A 372 4.58 11.32 -18.25
N ASP A 373 5.06 12.39 -18.88
CA ASP A 373 4.82 12.72 -20.29
C ASP A 373 3.32 12.72 -20.66
N GLY A 374 2.48 13.30 -19.81
CA GLY A 374 1.01 13.37 -19.99
C GLY A 374 0.30 12.01 -19.83
N LYS A 375 0.97 11.02 -19.25
CA LYS A 375 0.42 9.68 -19.01
C LYS A 375 0.50 9.33 -17.53
N LEU A 376 -0.55 8.65 -17.06
CA LEU A 376 -0.58 8.02 -15.74
C LEU A 376 -0.16 6.57 -15.88
N TRP A 377 0.97 6.24 -15.29
CA TRP A 377 1.47 4.86 -15.17
C TRP A 377 0.95 4.29 -13.86
N ILE A 378 0.14 3.25 -13.96
CA ILE A 378 -0.67 2.74 -12.85
C ILE A 378 -0.14 1.35 -12.46
N GLY A 379 0.42 1.30 -11.26
CA GLY A 379 0.94 0.08 -10.63
C GLY A 379 -0.12 -0.64 -9.80
N SER A 380 0.06 -1.94 -9.60
CA SER A 380 -0.74 -2.75 -8.70
C SER A 380 0.05 -3.90 -8.11
N VAL A 381 0.00 -4.04 -6.78
CA VAL A 381 0.55 -5.18 -6.05
C VAL A 381 -0.11 -6.53 -6.43
N LEU A 382 -1.30 -6.50 -7.05
CA LEU A 382 -2.11 -7.68 -7.35
C LEU A 382 -2.12 -8.10 -8.83
N MET A 383 -1.90 -7.15 -9.75
CA MET A 383 -2.06 -7.39 -11.18
C MET A 383 -0.76 -7.88 -11.82
N SER A 384 -0.88 -8.56 -12.96
CA SER A 384 0.26 -9.02 -13.76
C SER A 384 0.58 -8.07 -14.94
N TYR A 385 0.24 -6.78 -14.79
CA TYR A 385 0.37 -5.78 -15.85
C TYR A 385 0.55 -4.39 -15.25
N ILE A 386 0.97 -3.44 -16.09
CA ILE A 386 0.92 -2.00 -15.80
C ILE A 386 -0.17 -1.39 -16.68
N ALA A 387 -1.06 -0.59 -16.11
CA ALA A 387 -2.03 0.17 -16.90
C ALA A 387 -1.47 1.56 -17.20
N VAL A 388 -1.67 2.04 -18.42
CA VAL A 388 -1.24 3.38 -18.85
C VAL A 388 -2.46 4.14 -19.35
N TYR A 389 -2.80 5.22 -18.66
CA TYR A 389 -3.91 6.09 -19.04
C TYR A 389 -3.34 7.40 -19.60
N ALA A 390 -3.69 7.75 -20.84
CA ALA A 390 -3.35 9.05 -21.41
C ALA A 390 -4.27 10.09 -20.77
N ASP A 391 -3.71 10.96 -19.93
CA ASP A 391 -4.49 12.02 -19.31
C ASP A 391 -4.57 13.17 -20.31
N GLY A 392 -5.59 13.13 -21.17
CA GLY A 392 -5.90 14.26 -22.04
C GLY A 392 -6.46 15.40 -21.22
N ASP A 393 -5.81 16.56 -21.30
CA ASP A 393 -6.43 17.85 -21.00
C ASP A 393 -7.15 18.39 -22.24
#